data_AF-A0A822FY12-F1
#
_entry.id   AF-A0A822FY12-F1
#
_cell.length_a   1.000
_cell.length_b   1.000
_cell.length_c   1.000
_cell.angle_alpha   90.00
_cell.angle_beta   90.00
_cell.angle_gamma   90.00
#
_symmetry.space_group_name_H-M   'P 1'
#
loop_
_entity.id
_entity.type
_entity.pdbx_description
1 polymer ?
#
loop_
_entity_poly.entity_id
_entity_poly.type
_entity_poly.pdbx_seq_one_letter_code
_entity_poly.pdbx_strand_id
1 'polypeptide(L)'
;LRIATNPRRFSKGNSRVNLLYDYVFTGSYWNTNRSIMNFNPQKILRFKGAVYGHGWNQTNNTLQTIWKGFVPYEKIVDIYHSTKIVIDDSNLVSIKWGSLNSRVYDALASGVLVLSND
;
A
#
# COMPACT_ATOMS: atom_id res chain seq x y z
N LEU A 1 -15.90 -0.70 15.82
CA LEU A 1 -15.15 -0.57 14.55
C LEU A 1 -14.59 0.85 14.48
N ARG A 2 -13.27 1.04 14.38
CA ARG A 2 -12.65 2.35 14.07
C ARG A 2 -11.96 2.19 12.72
N ILE A 3 -12.50 2.84 11.70
CA ILE A 3 -12.01 2.77 10.31
C ILE A 3 -10.97 3.86 10.02
N ALA A 4 -10.92 4.91 10.85
CA ALA A 4 -9.90 5.95 10.78
C ALA A 4 -8.54 5.47 11.33
N THR A 5 -7.49 6.24 11.02
CA THR A 5 -6.11 5.96 11.45
C THR A 5 -5.96 5.90 12.97
N ASN A 6 -4.89 5.23 13.42
CA ASN A 6 -4.36 5.41 14.76
C ASN A 6 -3.32 6.55 14.77
N PRO A 7 -3.70 7.79 15.16
CA PRO A 7 -2.81 8.94 15.04
C PRO A 7 -1.56 8.80 15.91
N ARG A 8 -1.66 8.17 17.09
CA ARG A 8 -0.49 7.96 17.97
C ARG A 8 0.57 7.05 17.35
N ARG A 9 0.15 6.16 16.46
CA ARG A 9 1.03 5.22 15.75
C ARG A 9 1.58 5.88 14.48
N PHE A 10 0.69 6.37 13.61
CA PHE A 10 1.08 6.83 12.29
C PHE A 10 1.74 8.21 12.26
N SER A 11 1.67 8.99 13.35
CA SER A 11 2.43 10.24 13.49
C SER A 11 3.87 10.07 14.00
N LYS A 12 4.29 8.83 14.35
CA LYS A 12 5.56 8.56 15.05
C LYS A 12 6.45 7.54 14.32
N GLY A 13 6.35 7.46 13.00
CA GLY A 13 7.23 6.57 12.24
C GLY A 13 8.69 7.02 12.28
N ASN A 14 9.60 6.06 12.12
CA ASN A 14 11.01 6.37 11.94
C ASN A 14 11.20 6.93 10.53
N SER A 15 11.15 8.25 10.40
CA SER A 15 11.44 8.91 9.13
C SER A 15 12.88 8.61 8.72
N ARG A 16 13.06 7.95 7.57
CA ARG A 16 14.40 7.67 7.04
C ARG A 16 14.78 8.77 6.07
N VAL A 17 15.93 9.40 6.30
CA VAL A 17 16.53 10.39 5.38
C VAL A 17 16.68 9.80 3.97
N ASN A 18 16.94 8.50 3.89
CA ASN A 18 16.92 7.75 2.63
C ASN A 18 15.63 6.96 2.52
N LEU A 19 14.78 7.37 1.59
CA LEU A 19 13.55 6.65 1.25
C LEU A 19 13.89 5.24 0.73
N LEU A 20 13.11 4.26 1.16
CA LEU A 20 13.25 2.87 0.75
C LEU A 20 12.56 2.58 -0.59
N TYR A 21 11.44 3.25 -0.86
CA TYR A 21 10.60 3.01 -2.03
C TYR A 21 10.08 4.31 -2.65
N ASP A 22 9.92 4.29 -3.98
CA ASP A 22 9.21 5.34 -4.70
C ASP A 22 7.70 5.16 -4.60
N TYR A 23 7.24 3.90 -4.58
CA TYR A 23 5.83 3.58 -4.39
C TYR A 23 5.64 2.27 -3.62
N VAL A 24 4.57 2.18 -2.84
CA VAL A 24 4.20 0.96 -2.13
C VAL A 24 2.72 0.68 -2.21
N PHE A 25 2.35 -0.59 -2.31
CA PHE A 25 1.00 -1.06 -2.08
C PHE A 25 0.98 -2.02 -0.89
N THR A 26 0.05 -1.81 0.06
CA THR A 26 -0.13 -2.74 1.20
C THR A 26 -1.56 -3.27 1.24
N GLY A 27 -1.73 -4.54 0.90
CA GLY A 27 -3.03 -5.20 0.91
C GLY A 27 -2.90 -6.66 0.50
N SER A 28 -3.65 -7.55 1.14
CA SER A 28 -3.63 -8.97 0.80
C SER A 28 -4.42 -9.27 -0.47
N TYR A 29 -3.97 -10.25 -1.23
CA TYR A 29 -4.75 -10.88 -2.27
C TYR A 29 -5.60 -12.01 -1.65
N TRP A 30 -6.91 -11.97 -1.89
CA TRP A 30 -7.88 -12.95 -1.35
C TRP A 30 -8.63 -13.66 -2.49
N ASN A 31 -7.87 -14.23 -3.44
CA ASN A 31 -8.41 -14.97 -4.59
C ASN A 31 -9.43 -14.20 -5.44
N THR A 32 -9.35 -12.86 -5.43
CA THR A 32 -10.24 -11.97 -6.16
C THR A 32 -9.38 -10.96 -6.90
N ASN A 33 -9.68 -10.73 -8.19
CA ASN A 33 -8.98 -9.74 -8.99
C ASN A 33 -9.08 -8.34 -8.36
N ARG A 34 -7.99 -7.60 -8.45
CA ARG A 34 -7.84 -6.26 -7.88
C ARG A 34 -7.43 -5.28 -8.98
N SER A 35 -7.88 -4.03 -8.93
CA SER A 35 -7.55 -3.05 -9.98
C SER A 35 -6.05 -2.80 -10.08
N ILE A 36 -5.35 -2.83 -8.94
CA ILE A 36 -3.88 -2.74 -8.89
C ILE A 36 -3.17 -3.81 -9.72
N MET A 37 -3.80 -4.94 -10.03
CA MET A 37 -3.20 -5.99 -10.87
C MET A 37 -2.98 -5.56 -12.32
N ASN A 38 -3.63 -4.47 -12.76
CA ASN A 38 -3.40 -3.86 -14.07
C ASN A 38 -2.11 -3.00 -14.11
N PHE A 39 -1.54 -2.66 -12.94
CA PHE A 39 -0.29 -1.95 -12.84
C PHE A 39 0.89 -2.89 -13.08
N ASN A 40 1.74 -2.55 -14.05
CA ASN A 40 2.92 -3.34 -14.39
C ASN A 40 4.22 -2.63 -13.93
N PRO A 41 4.85 -3.06 -12.83
CA PRO A 41 6.09 -2.46 -12.35
C PRO A 41 7.27 -2.64 -13.32
N GLN A 42 7.23 -3.63 -14.22
CA GLN A 42 8.28 -3.85 -15.22
C GLN A 42 8.31 -2.77 -16.30
N LYS A 43 7.25 -1.97 -16.45
CA LYS A 43 7.23 -0.82 -17.38
C LYS A 43 7.89 0.44 -16.80
N ILE A 44 8.24 0.43 -15.51
CA ILE A 44 8.75 1.60 -14.78
C ILE A 44 9.95 1.27 -13.89
N LEU A 45 10.86 0.41 -14.37
CA LEU A 45 12.01 -0.13 -13.62
C LEU A 45 12.92 0.91 -12.94
N ARG A 46 12.91 2.17 -13.39
CA ARG A 46 13.63 3.27 -12.75
C ARG A 46 13.12 3.61 -11.34
N PHE A 47 11.90 3.21 -11.01
CA PHE A 47 11.27 3.46 -9.72
C PHE A 47 11.21 2.18 -8.89
N LYS A 48 11.65 2.27 -7.65
CA LYS A 48 11.71 1.15 -6.72
C LYS A 48 10.35 0.95 -6.03
N GLY A 49 9.63 -0.09 -6.45
CA GLY A 49 8.34 -0.48 -5.89
C GLY A 49 8.41 -1.55 -4.81
N ALA A 50 7.36 -1.64 -3.99
CA ALA A 50 7.09 -2.81 -3.16
C ALA A 50 5.59 -3.11 -3.02
N VAL A 51 5.29 -4.40 -2.89
CA VAL A 51 3.96 -4.91 -2.54
C VAL A 51 4.05 -5.72 -1.24
N TYR A 52 3.21 -5.40 -0.27
CA TYR A 52 3.09 -6.14 0.99
C TYR A 52 1.68 -6.71 1.15
N GLY A 53 1.58 -7.90 1.75
CA GLY A 53 0.32 -8.58 2.03
C GLY A 53 0.38 -10.08 1.76
N HIS A 54 -0.67 -10.79 2.18
CA HIS A 54 -0.80 -12.23 1.94
C HIS A 54 -1.25 -12.53 0.51
N GLY A 55 -1.02 -13.77 0.05
CA GLY A 55 -1.63 -14.32 -1.18
C GLY A 55 -0.98 -13.92 -2.50
N TRP A 56 -0.13 -12.91 -2.55
CA TRP A 56 0.51 -12.46 -3.80
C TRP A 56 1.43 -13.51 -4.45
N ASN A 57 2.02 -14.40 -3.66
CA ASN A 57 2.81 -15.53 -4.16
C ASN A 57 2.00 -16.53 -4.98
N GLN A 58 0.68 -16.54 -4.85
CA GLN A 58 -0.22 -17.44 -5.57
C GLN A 58 -0.68 -16.85 -6.91
N THR A 59 -0.26 -15.61 -7.22
CA THR A 59 -0.63 -14.93 -8.45
C THR A 59 0.48 -15.06 -9.50
N ASN A 60 0.11 -15.22 -10.77
CA ASN A 60 1.03 -15.07 -11.91
C ASN A 60 1.15 -13.60 -12.37
N ASN A 61 0.89 -12.64 -11.47
CA ASN A 61 0.85 -11.22 -11.80
C ASN A 61 2.23 -10.56 -11.64
N THR A 62 2.52 -9.55 -12.47
CA THR A 62 3.78 -8.80 -12.43
C THR A 62 4.11 -8.16 -11.07
N LEU A 63 3.12 -7.89 -10.23
CA LEU A 63 3.29 -7.41 -8.85
C LEU A 63 4.08 -8.39 -7.97
N GLN A 64 4.08 -9.69 -8.28
CA GLN A 64 4.87 -10.71 -7.57
C GLN A 64 6.37 -10.39 -7.64
N THR A 65 6.85 -9.75 -8.71
CA THR A 65 8.27 -9.38 -8.88
C THR A 65 8.76 -8.36 -7.85
N ILE A 66 7.85 -7.59 -7.25
CA ILE A 66 8.14 -6.59 -6.22
C ILE A 66 7.48 -6.93 -4.87
N TRP A 67 6.96 -8.15 -4.72
CA TRP A 67 6.34 -8.60 -3.48
C TRP A 67 7.39 -8.85 -2.39
N LYS A 68 7.09 -8.39 -1.17
CA LYS A 68 7.99 -8.43 0.00
C LYS A 68 7.44 -9.27 1.16
N GLY A 69 6.36 -10.01 0.94
CA GLY A 69 5.75 -10.84 1.99
C GLY A 69 4.68 -10.11 2.80
N PHE A 70 4.28 -10.75 3.90
CA PHE A 70 3.41 -10.14 4.90
C PHE A 70 4.22 -9.19 5.80
N VAL A 71 3.57 -8.13 6.26
CA VAL A 71 4.11 -7.22 7.27
C VAL A 71 3.06 -6.97 8.35
N PRO A 72 3.42 -7.07 9.64
CA PRO A 72 2.52 -6.73 10.74
C PRO A 72 2.07 -5.27 10.67
N TYR A 73 0.84 -4.99 11.10
CA TYR A 73 0.25 -3.66 11.02
C TYR A 73 1.09 -2.59 11.76
N GLU A 74 1.72 -2.97 12.86
CA GLU A 74 2.61 -2.11 13.67
C GLU A 74 3.84 -1.63 12.88
N LYS A 75 4.24 -2.35 11.83
CA LYS A 75 5.42 -2.05 11.01
C LYS A 75 5.08 -1.30 9.72
N ILE A 76 3.80 -1.17 9.38
CA ILE A 76 3.34 -0.42 8.19
C ILE A 76 3.76 1.05 8.28
N VAL A 77 3.73 1.65 9.47
CA VAL A 77 4.12 3.06 9.67
C VAL A 77 5.55 3.33 9.20
N ASP A 78 6.51 2.45 9.50
CA ASP A 78 7.90 2.64 9.07
C ASP A 78 8.04 2.54 7.54
N ILE A 79 7.21 1.71 6.89
CA ILE A 79 7.17 1.59 5.43
C ILE A 79 6.65 2.89 4.82
N TYR A 80 5.53 3.42 5.34
CA TYR A 80 4.95 4.66 4.84
C TYR A 80 5.93 5.83 5.00
N HIS A 81 6.51 6.03 6.19
CA HIS A 81 7.53 7.06 6.41
C HIS A 81 8.80 6.91 5.56
N SER A 82 9.01 5.75 4.93
CA SER A 82 10.13 5.47 4.04
C SER A 82 9.72 5.42 2.55
N THR A 83 8.53 5.92 2.19
CA THR A 83 7.98 5.82 0.84
C THR A 83 7.50 7.18 0.33
N LYS A 84 7.66 7.45 -0.97
CA LYS A 84 7.13 8.68 -1.58
C LYS A 84 5.62 8.62 -1.82
N ILE A 85 5.13 7.50 -2.35
CA ILE A 85 3.72 7.30 -2.74
C ILE A 85 3.17 6.00 -2.17
N VAL A 86 2.02 6.06 -1.51
CA VAL A 86 1.21 4.88 -1.19
C VAL A 86 0.11 4.73 -2.23
N ILE A 87 0.04 3.56 -2.87
CA ILE A 87 -1.03 3.22 -3.80
C ILE A 87 -2.22 2.69 -3.01
N ASP A 88 -3.39 3.20 -3.35
CA ASP A 88 -4.67 2.67 -2.93
C ASP A 88 -5.39 1.95 -4.07
N ASP A 89 -6.02 0.85 -3.67
CA ASP A 89 -6.81 -0.04 -4.50
C ASP A 89 -8.07 -0.32 -3.71
N SER A 90 -9.08 0.49 -4.02
CA SER A 90 -10.38 0.47 -3.38
C SER A 90 -11.02 -0.91 -3.49
N ASN A 91 -11.70 -1.31 -2.43
CA ASN A 91 -12.40 -2.56 -2.44
C ASN A 91 -13.54 -2.47 -3.47
N LEU A 92 -13.63 -3.46 -4.37
CA LEU A 92 -14.68 -3.53 -5.41
C LEU A 92 -16.09 -3.38 -4.85
N VAL A 93 -16.32 -3.84 -3.61
CA VAL A 93 -17.62 -3.74 -2.92
C VAL A 93 -17.93 -2.31 -2.46
N SER A 94 -16.88 -1.53 -2.15
CA SER A 94 -17.00 -0.19 -1.55
C SER A 94 -16.82 0.96 -2.53
N ILE A 95 -16.27 0.71 -3.73
CA ILE A 95 -15.98 1.75 -4.73
C ILE A 95 -17.22 2.56 -5.13
N LYS A 96 -18.39 1.91 -5.25
CA LYS A 96 -19.66 2.59 -5.59
C LYS A 96 -20.16 3.58 -4.54
N TRP A 97 -19.61 3.50 -3.33
CA TRP A 97 -19.97 4.35 -2.20
C TRP A 97 -18.91 5.44 -1.94
N GLY A 98 -17.84 5.51 -2.76
CA GLY A 98 -16.71 6.43 -2.54
C GLY A 98 -16.01 6.19 -1.19
N SER A 99 -16.05 4.96 -0.69
CA SER A 99 -15.53 4.63 0.64
C SER A 99 -14.06 4.26 0.57
N LEU A 100 -13.25 5.07 1.24
CA LEU A 100 -11.79 4.91 1.34
C LEU A 100 -11.38 3.76 2.27
N ASN A 101 -10.30 3.07 1.90
CA ASN A 101 -9.64 2.07 2.77
C ASN A 101 -8.95 2.72 3.98
N SER A 102 -8.80 1.97 5.08
CA SER A 102 -8.03 2.41 6.26
C SER A 102 -6.59 2.84 5.91
N ARG A 103 -5.98 2.22 4.90
CA ARG A 103 -4.64 2.57 4.38
C ARG A 103 -4.55 4.02 3.92
N VAL A 104 -5.63 4.60 3.38
CA VAL A 104 -5.61 6.01 2.96
C VAL A 104 -5.38 6.91 4.18
N TYR A 105 -6.16 6.71 5.24
CA TYR A 105 -6.02 7.46 6.48
C TYR A 105 -4.64 7.25 7.12
N ASP A 106 -4.16 6.02 7.14
CA ASP A 106 -2.85 5.68 7.71
C ASP A 106 -1.69 6.31 6.93
N ALA A 107 -1.75 6.30 5.60
CA ALA A 107 -0.72 6.90 4.74
C ALA A 107 -0.69 8.43 4.89
N LEU A 108 -1.86 9.07 4.89
CA LEU A 108 -1.97 10.52 5.10
C LEU A 108 -1.47 10.93 6.50
N ALA A 109 -1.78 10.14 7.53
CA ALA A 109 -1.28 10.39 8.88
C ALA A 109 0.25 10.26 9.00
N SER A 110 0.87 9.47 8.14
CA SER A 110 2.34 9.37 7.99
C SER A 110 2.94 10.44 7.06
N GLY A 111 2.13 11.37 6.55
CA GLY A 111 2.60 12.46 5.68
C GLY A 111 2.97 12.01 4.26
N VAL A 112 2.46 10.87 3.80
CA VAL A 112 2.79 10.30 2.49
C VAL A 112 1.70 10.62 1.48
N LEU A 113 2.10 10.87 0.23
CA LEU A 113 1.14 11.06 -0.86
C LEU A 113 0.41 9.75 -1.15
N VAL A 114 -0.91 9.85 -1.34
CA VAL A 114 -1.75 8.70 -1.73
C VAL A 114 -2.17 8.85 -3.18
N LEU A 115 -2.03 7.78 -3.96
CA LEU A 115 -2.63 7.63 -5.28
C LEU A 115 -3.75 6.61 -5.19
N SER A 116 -5.00 7.05 -5.29
CA SER A 116 -6.20 6.20 -5.18
C SER A 116 -6.95 6.11 -6.50
N ASN A 117 -7.77 5.08 -6.65
CA ASN A 117 -8.68 4.84 -7.76
C ASN A 117 -10.16 5.04 -7.40
N ASP A 118 -10.45 5.66 -6.25
CA ASP A 118 -11.77 6.22 -5.91
C ASP A 118 -12.05 7.54 -6.64
#